data_AF-A0A2V9WBE1-F1
#
_entry.id   AF-A0A2V9WBE1-F1
#
_cell.length_a   1.000
_cell.length_b   1.000
_cell.length_c   1.000
_cell.angle_alpha   90.00
_cell.angle_beta   90.00
_cell.angle_gamma   90.00
#
_symmetry.space_group_name_H-M   'P 1'
#
loop_
_entity.id
_entity.type
_entity.pdbx_description
1 polymer ?
#
loop_
_entity_poly.entity_id
_entity_poly.type
_entity_poly.pdbx_seq_one_letter_code
_entity_poly.pdbx_strand_id
1 'polypeptide(L)'
;MVGEAGFEPTFVHVANTGAVISRRETWNSMVRPGVALYGYYLPFQRAGREVSGGTLRLPVKPVLTWKTRILSLRDFAANQPLGYGATYVTKAPAHVAVLPVGYADGYNRQLSNRGRVIVREHYAPIVGRISMDLTLVDVTGIPGVAVGDEVILLGAGDGLSVDALEHAELANSTPYEILCNISKRVPRRYSS
;
A
#
# COMPACT_ATOMS: atom_id res chain seq x y z
N MET A 1 -19.10 7.27 -37.17
CA MET A 1 -19.16 7.95 -35.84
C MET A 1 -20.60 7.95 -35.34
N VAL A 2 -20.88 7.85 -34.03
CA VAL A 2 -22.28 7.76 -33.52
C VAL A 2 -23.15 8.96 -33.93
N GLY A 3 -22.54 10.15 -34.05
CA GLY A 3 -23.22 11.34 -34.57
C GLY A 3 -23.61 11.27 -36.05
N GLU A 4 -22.84 10.56 -36.89
CA GLU A 4 -23.19 10.34 -38.30
C GLU A 4 -24.40 9.41 -38.46
N ALA A 5 -24.69 8.61 -37.43
CA ALA A 5 -25.88 7.76 -37.36
C ALA A 5 -27.09 8.45 -36.68
N GLY A 6 -26.99 9.76 -36.40
CA GLY A 6 -28.08 10.56 -35.81
C GLY A 6 -28.23 10.42 -34.29
N PHE A 7 -27.26 9.82 -33.59
CA PHE A 7 -27.29 9.72 -32.13
C PHE A 7 -26.58 10.90 -31.46
N GLU A 8 -27.25 11.55 -30.50
CA GLU A 8 -26.72 12.66 -29.70
C GLU A 8 -26.72 12.30 -28.20
N PRO A 9 -25.68 11.59 -27.71
CA PRO A 9 -25.62 11.18 -26.31
C PRO A 9 -25.41 12.38 -25.38
N THR A 10 -26.23 12.46 -24.32
CA THR A 10 -26.11 13.49 -23.29
C THR A 10 -24.79 13.43 -22.52
N PHE A 11 -24.29 12.21 -22.27
CA PHE A 11 -23.04 11.99 -21.55
C PHE A 11 -21.97 11.36 -22.45
N VAL A 12 -20.94 12.14 -22.74
CA VAL A 12 -19.69 11.73 -23.36
C VAL A 12 -18.57 11.88 -22.32
N HIS A 13 -17.88 10.79 -22.03
CA HIS A 13 -16.80 10.77 -21.05
C HIS A 13 -15.69 9.78 -21.45
N VAL A 14 -14.44 10.25 -21.46
CA VAL A 14 -13.26 9.40 -21.76
C VAL A 14 -12.15 9.55 -20.72
N ALA A 15 -12.11 10.67 -19.99
CA ALA A 15 -11.06 10.96 -19.02
C ALA A 15 -11.16 10.14 -17.73
N ASN A 16 -10.15 9.30 -17.46
CA ASN A 16 -9.91 8.70 -16.13
C ASN A 16 -9.06 9.63 -15.26
N THR A 17 -8.66 9.23 -14.04
CA THR A 17 -7.78 10.04 -13.17
C THR A 17 -6.55 10.63 -13.89
N GLY A 18 -5.82 9.82 -14.67
CA GLY A 18 -4.62 10.28 -15.37
C GLY A 18 -4.93 11.35 -16.42
N ALA A 19 -5.99 11.14 -17.20
CA ALA A 19 -6.45 12.11 -18.21
C ALA A 19 -7.07 13.38 -17.57
N VAL A 20 -7.72 13.26 -16.41
CA VAL A 20 -8.20 14.42 -15.65
C VAL A 20 -7.05 15.37 -15.33
N ILE A 21 -5.90 14.80 -14.94
CA ILE A 21 -4.71 15.57 -14.53
C ILE A 21 -3.94 16.12 -15.73
N SER A 22 -3.83 15.33 -16.80
CA SER A 22 -2.88 15.61 -17.89
C SER A 22 -3.51 16.16 -19.18
N ARG A 23 -4.84 16.02 -19.37
CA ARG A 23 -5.51 16.25 -20.66
C ARG A 23 -6.91 16.85 -20.49
N ARG A 24 -6.98 18.15 -20.26
CA ARG A 24 -8.26 18.86 -20.04
C ARG A 24 -9.21 18.76 -21.24
N GLU A 25 -8.68 18.65 -22.45
CA GLU A 25 -9.42 18.45 -23.70
C GLU A 25 -10.23 17.15 -23.74
N THR A 26 -9.94 16.19 -22.84
CA THR A 26 -10.63 14.89 -22.79
C THR A 26 -11.81 14.85 -21.82
N TRP A 27 -12.07 15.93 -21.06
CA TRP A 27 -13.09 15.94 -20.01
C TRP A 27 -14.52 15.81 -20.56
N ASN A 28 -14.78 16.33 -21.76
CA ASN A 28 -16.11 16.31 -22.39
C ASN A 28 -17.21 16.71 -21.37
N SER A 29 -18.34 16.02 -21.36
CA SER A 29 -19.46 16.30 -20.43
C SER A 29 -19.30 15.68 -19.04
N MET A 30 -18.43 14.68 -18.86
CA MET A 30 -18.22 14.00 -17.58
C MET A 30 -16.82 13.35 -17.51
N VAL A 31 -16.25 13.28 -16.30
CA VAL A 31 -14.96 12.63 -16.01
C VAL A 31 -15.13 11.43 -15.08
N ARG A 32 -14.15 10.53 -15.05
CA ARG A 32 -14.17 9.29 -14.24
C ARG A 32 -12.94 9.18 -13.33
N PRO A 33 -12.82 10.04 -12.30
CA PRO A 33 -11.76 9.88 -11.30
C PRO A 33 -11.99 8.57 -10.53
N GLY A 34 -11.00 7.69 -10.55
CA GLY A 34 -10.99 6.45 -9.77
C GLY A 34 -10.05 6.59 -8.58
N VAL A 35 -8.78 6.26 -8.80
CA VAL A 35 -7.75 6.26 -7.72
C VAL A 35 -7.55 7.62 -7.03
N ALA A 36 -7.87 8.73 -7.69
CA ALA A 36 -7.84 10.06 -7.07
C ALA A 36 -8.83 10.20 -5.92
N LEU A 37 -9.97 9.51 -5.99
CA LEU A 37 -10.95 9.47 -4.89
C LEU A 37 -10.37 8.78 -3.64
N TYR A 38 -9.33 7.95 -3.81
CA TYR A 38 -8.68 7.20 -2.75
C TYR A 38 -7.33 7.81 -2.32
N GLY A 39 -7.00 9.00 -2.82
CA GLY A 39 -5.83 9.73 -2.37
C GLY A 39 -4.57 9.58 -3.21
N TYR A 40 -4.65 8.88 -4.34
CA TYR A 40 -3.49 8.63 -5.19
C TYR A 40 -3.74 9.12 -6.61
N TYR A 41 -2.67 9.37 -7.35
CA TYR A 41 -2.72 9.43 -8.80
C TYR A 41 -1.40 8.93 -9.37
N LEU A 42 -1.46 8.37 -10.58
CA LEU A 42 -0.27 7.96 -11.30
C LEU A 42 -0.06 8.94 -12.45
N PRO A 43 1.08 9.66 -12.51
CA PRO A 43 1.39 10.49 -13.66
C PRO A 43 1.53 9.62 -14.91
N PHE A 44 1.23 10.18 -16.08
CA PHE A 44 1.44 9.48 -17.34
C PHE A 44 2.94 9.37 -17.59
N GLN A 45 3.46 8.15 -17.69
CA GLN A 45 4.87 7.88 -17.94
C GLN A 45 5.07 7.26 -19.32
N ARG A 46 6.14 7.68 -20.02
CA ARG A 46 6.61 7.09 -21.28
C ARG A 46 8.12 6.90 -21.18
N ALA A 47 8.58 5.66 -21.36
CA ALA A 47 9.99 5.28 -21.19
C ALA A 47 10.59 5.74 -19.84
N GLY A 48 9.82 5.58 -18.75
CA GLY A 48 10.26 5.95 -17.39
C GLY A 48 10.28 7.45 -17.09
N ARG A 49 9.84 8.31 -18.03
CA ARG A 49 9.74 9.75 -17.83
C ARG A 49 8.29 10.18 -17.74
N GLU A 50 7.98 11.03 -16.77
CA GLU A 50 6.70 11.70 -16.71
C GLU A 50 6.52 12.57 -17.97
N VAL A 51 5.45 12.27 -18.71
CA VAL A 51 5.02 12.99 -19.91
C VAL A 51 3.62 13.58 -19.70
N SER A 52 3.16 13.62 -18.45
CA SER A 52 2.00 14.42 -18.05
C SER A 52 2.33 15.89 -18.32
N GLY A 53 2.02 16.40 -19.51
CA GLY A 53 2.15 17.84 -19.81
C GLY A 53 1.24 18.73 -18.96
N GLY A 54 0.49 18.15 -18.01
CA GLY A 54 -0.45 18.84 -17.14
C GLY A 54 0.23 19.39 -15.88
N THR A 55 -0.04 20.66 -15.61
CA THR A 55 0.38 21.38 -14.39
C THR A 55 -0.57 21.15 -13.21
N LEU A 56 -1.70 20.45 -13.43
CA LEU A 56 -2.71 20.25 -12.40
C LEU A 56 -2.16 19.34 -11.30
N ARG A 57 -1.99 19.91 -10.10
CA ARG A 57 -1.75 19.13 -8.89
C ARG A 57 -3.09 18.91 -8.21
N LEU A 58 -3.58 17.67 -8.19
CA LEU A 58 -4.75 17.34 -7.40
C LEU A 58 -4.33 17.27 -5.92
N PRO A 59 -4.95 18.04 -5.01
CA PRO A 59 -4.66 17.99 -3.58
C PRO A 59 -5.33 16.75 -2.95
N VAL A 60 -4.97 15.57 -3.45
CA VAL A 60 -5.45 14.28 -2.95
C VAL A 60 -4.56 13.82 -1.80
N LYS A 61 -5.17 13.15 -0.83
CA LYS A 61 -4.48 12.54 0.31
C LYS A 61 -4.98 11.11 0.49
N PRO A 62 -4.10 10.14 0.79
CA PRO A 62 -4.51 8.77 1.12
C PRO A 62 -5.62 8.77 2.17
N VAL A 63 -6.72 8.07 1.87
CA VAL A 63 -7.91 8.01 2.75
C VAL A 63 -8.01 6.69 3.53
N LEU A 64 -7.19 5.71 3.19
CA LEU A 64 -7.19 4.38 3.79
C LEU A 64 -6.05 4.26 4.81
N THR A 65 -6.34 3.68 5.97
CA THR A 65 -5.33 3.19 6.90
C THR A 65 -5.64 1.74 7.22
N TRP A 66 -4.71 0.84 6.92
CA TRP A 66 -4.79 -0.58 7.25
C TRP A 66 -3.91 -0.89 8.44
N LYS A 67 -4.53 -1.38 9.51
CA LYS A 67 -3.89 -1.67 10.78
C LYS A 67 -4.08 -3.13 11.17
N THR A 68 -3.16 -3.63 11.98
CA THR A 68 -3.26 -4.90 12.69
C THR A 68 -2.77 -4.72 14.13
N ARG A 69 -2.71 -5.80 14.90
CA ARG A 69 -2.12 -5.81 16.24
C ARG A 69 -1.07 -6.89 16.36
N ILE A 70 -0.06 -6.67 17.20
CA ILE A 70 0.94 -7.68 17.50
C ILE A 70 0.26 -8.89 18.15
N LEU A 71 0.37 -10.06 17.51
CA LEU A 71 -0.18 -11.33 18.00
C LEU A 71 0.73 -11.95 19.06
N SER A 72 2.04 -11.93 18.84
CA SER A 72 3.04 -12.46 19.78
C SER A 72 4.40 -11.82 19.55
N LEU A 73 5.24 -11.82 20.59
CA LEU A 73 6.63 -11.39 20.55
C LEU A 73 7.54 -12.57 20.89
N ARG A 74 8.69 -12.66 20.22
CA ARG A 74 9.68 -13.70 20.47
C ARG A 74 11.09 -13.15 20.34
N ASP A 75 11.97 -13.60 21.24
CA ASP A 75 13.40 -13.35 21.18
C ASP A 75 14.10 -14.44 20.39
N PHE A 76 15.06 -14.02 19.57
CA PHE A 76 15.92 -14.90 18.79
C PHE A 76 17.37 -14.54 19.05
N ALA A 77 18.22 -15.56 19.20
CA ALA A 77 19.66 -15.36 19.18
C ALA A 77 20.16 -14.94 17.78
N ALA A 78 21.43 -14.57 17.68
CA ALA A 78 22.08 -14.42 16.38
C ALA A 78 22.11 -15.76 15.61
N ASN A 79 22.18 -15.67 14.28
CA ASN A 79 22.25 -16.81 13.34
C ASN A 79 21.02 -17.74 13.36
N GLN A 80 19.84 -17.21 13.69
CA GLN A 80 18.59 -17.96 13.67
C GLN A 80 17.82 -17.71 12.36
N PRO A 81 17.44 -18.77 11.61
CA PRO A 81 16.64 -18.64 10.40
C PRO A 81 15.18 -18.34 10.75
N LEU A 82 14.59 -17.35 10.07
CA LEU A 82 13.19 -16.94 10.28
C LEU A 82 12.33 -17.13 9.03
N GLY A 83 11.09 -17.59 9.26
CA GLY A 83 10.07 -17.75 8.24
C GLY A 83 10.36 -18.85 7.20
N TYR A 84 9.51 -18.93 6.19
CA TYR A 84 9.58 -20.01 5.19
C TYR A 84 10.85 -19.96 4.35
N GLY A 85 11.55 -21.10 4.30
CA GLY A 85 12.76 -21.30 3.51
C GLY A 85 13.94 -20.43 3.96
N ALA A 86 13.94 -19.97 5.21
CA ALA A 86 15.08 -19.32 5.87
C ALA A 86 15.68 -18.16 5.05
N THR A 87 14.84 -17.36 4.37
CA THR A 87 15.30 -16.23 3.55
C THR A 87 15.78 -15.04 4.37
N TYR A 88 15.62 -15.11 5.68
CA TYR A 88 16.19 -14.17 6.62
C TYR A 88 16.85 -14.97 7.74
N VAL A 89 18.05 -14.54 8.13
CA VAL A 89 18.81 -15.08 9.25
C VAL A 89 19.20 -13.90 10.12
N THR A 90 18.91 -13.98 11.41
CA THR A 90 19.25 -12.90 12.37
C THR A 90 20.76 -12.67 12.40
N LYS A 91 21.19 -11.41 12.31
CA LYS A 91 22.62 -11.05 12.37
C LYS A 91 23.13 -10.85 13.80
N ALA A 92 22.22 -10.56 14.72
CA ALA A 92 22.44 -10.30 16.13
C ALA A 92 21.21 -10.81 16.91
N PRO A 93 21.22 -10.83 18.25
CA PRO A 93 20.00 -11.04 19.02
C PRO A 93 18.89 -10.09 18.55
N ALA A 94 17.70 -10.64 18.30
CA ALA A 94 16.59 -9.92 17.71
C ALA A 94 15.28 -10.16 18.48
N HIS A 95 14.49 -9.11 18.63
CA HIS A 95 13.13 -9.15 19.14
C HIS A 95 12.15 -9.05 17.96
N VAL A 96 11.33 -10.07 17.74
CA VAL A 96 10.50 -10.18 16.54
C VAL A 96 9.02 -10.27 16.91
N ALA A 97 8.23 -9.40 16.29
CA ALA A 97 6.78 -9.40 16.37
C ALA A 97 6.17 -10.29 15.28
N VAL A 98 5.14 -11.03 15.65
CA VAL A 98 4.28 -11.78 14.73
C VAL A 98 2.99 -11.00 14.54
N LEU A 99 2.66 -10.69 13.29
CA LEU A 99 1.44 -9.97 12.91
C LEU A 99 0.43 -10.96 12.27
N PRO A 100 -0.85 -10.93 12.64
CA PRO A 100 -1.91 -11.76 12.07
C PRO A 100 -2.41 -11.17 10.75
N VAL A 101 -1.50 -11.04 9.78
CA VAL A 101 -1.79 -10.60 8.42
C VAL A 101 -0.86 -11.30 7.45
N GLY A 102 -1.38 -11.75 6.32
CA GLY A 102 -0.59 -12.35 5.26
C GLY A 102 -1.16 -12.14 3.87
N TYR A 103 -0.65 -12.90 2.90
CA TYR A 103 -1.02 -12.72 1.50
C TYR A 103 -2.49 -13.10 1.20
N ALA A 104 -3.15 -13.92 2.03
CA ALA A 104 -4.58 -14.21 1.89
C ALA A 104 -5.47 -13.03 2.31
N ASP A 105 -4.93 -12.10 3.10
CA ASP A 105 -5.59 -10.84 3.45
C ASP A 105 -5.34 -9.74 2.41
N GLY A 106 -4.47 -10.02 1.42
CA GLY A 106 -4.05 -9.06 0.40
C GLY A 106 -2.71 -8.38 0.68
N TYR A 107 -2.00 -8.76 1.75
CA TYR A 107 -0.70 -8.17 2.08
C TYR A 107 0.37 -8.74 1.15
N ASN A 108 0.88 -7.91 0.24
CA ASN A 108 1.61 -8.39 -0.93
C ASN A 108 2.88 -9.17 -0.53
N ARG A 109 2.96 -10.43 -0.96
CA ARG A 109 4.09 -11.32 -0.64
C ARG A 109 5.44 -10.76 -1.11
N GLN A 110 5.48 -9.91 -2.13
CA GLN A 110 6.71 -9.27 -2.63
C GLN A 110 7.33 -8.27 -1.64
N LEU A 111 6.60 -7.89 -0.57
CA LEU A 111 7.14 -7.09 0.53
C LEU A 111 8.05 -7.89 1.47
N SER A 112 8.13 -9.23 1.32
CA SER A 112 9.04 -10.09 2.09
C SER A 112 10.47 -9.57 2.06
N ASN A 113 11.10 -9.37 3.22
CA ASN A 113 12.46 -8.81 3.39
C ASN A 113 12.68 -7.39 2.81
N ARG A 114 11.62 -6.66 2.44
CA ARG A 114 11.73 -5.39 1.69
C ARG A 114 10.85 -4.29 2.25
N GLY A 115 9.64 -4.65 2.69
CA GLY A 115 8.70 -3.71 3.29
C GLY A 115 8.98 -3.44 4.76
N ARG A 116 8.23 -2.49 5.29
CA ARG A 116 8.25 -2.07 6.69
C ARG A 116 6.84 -1.71 7.13
N VAL A 117 6.65 -1.68 8.44
CA VAL A 117 5.41 -1.26 9.10
C VAL A 117 5.73 -0.15 10.10
N ILE A 118 4.71 0.51 10.63
CA ILE A 118 4.88 1.48 11.73
C ILE A 118 4.37 0.86 13.02
N VAL A 119 5.20 0.84 14.06
CA VAL A 119 4.88 0.38 15.42
C VAL A 119 5.43 1.39 16.41
N ARG A 120 4.59 1.89 17.33
CA ARG A 120 4.96 2.89 18.35
C ARG A 120 5.81 4.03 17.80
N GLU A 121 5.38 4.70 16.72
CA GLU A 121 6.10 5.85 16.13
C GLU A 121 7.46 5.49 15.49
N HIS A 122 7.73 4.21 15.22
CA HIS A 122 8.97 3.75 14.59
C HIS A 122 8.69 2.88 13.38
N TYR A 123 9.57 2.91 12.38
CA TYR A 123 9.57 1.92 11.30
C TYR A 123 10.16 0.60 11.78
N ALA A 124 9.49 -0.50 11.46
CA ALA A 124 9.93 -1.85 11.78
C ALA A 124 9.96 -2.69 10.49
N PRO A 125 11.11 -3.26 10.09
CA PRO A 125 11.23 -3.97 8.82
C PRO A 125 10.57 -5.36 8.87
N ILE A 126 9.99 -5.77 7.73
CA ILE A 126 9.49 -7.13 7.54
C ILE A 126 10.66 -8.08 7.36
N VAL A 127 10.72 -9.15 8.16
CA VAL A 127 11.79 -10.14 8.13
C VAL A 127 11.28 -11.52 7.74
N GLY A 128 11.96 -12.18 6.80
CA GLY A 128 11.53 -13.44 6.22
C GLY A 128 10.38 -13.28 5.22
N ARG A 129 9.83 -14.43 4.80
CA ARG A 129 8.71 -14.48 3.87
C ARG A 129 7.37 -14.22 4.56
N ILE A 130 6.58 -13.34 3.97
CA ILE A 130 5.15 -13.20 4.30
C ILE A 130 4.44 -14.52 3.97
N SER A 131 3.76 -15.07 4.97
CA SER A 131 2.98 -16.31 4.85
C SER A 131 1.53 -16.03 4.49
N MET A 132 0.68 -17.07 4.49
CA MET A 132 -0.73 -16.93 4.13
C MET A 132 -1.46 -15.97 5.07
N ASP A 133 -1.18 -16.09 6.37
CA ASP A 133 -1.93 -15.37 7.43
C ASP A 133 -1.01 -14.64 8.43
N LEU A 134 0.31 -14.84 8.36
CA LEU A 134 1.27 -14.26 9.31
C LEU A 134 2.42 -13.52 8.62
N THR A 135 2.85 -12.43 9.25
CA THR A 135 4.03 -11.64 8.87
C THR A 135 4.93 -11.46 10.08
N LEU A 136 6.24 -11.58 9.89
CA LEU A 136 7.23 -11.31 10.94
C LEU A 136 7.85 -9.93 10.74
N VAL A 137 8.04 -9.20 11.84
CA VAL A 137 8.59 -7.85 11.85
C VAL A 137 9.63 -7.74 12.95
N ASP A 138 10.82 -7.23 12.61
CA ASP A 138 11.88 -6.98 13.59
C ASP A 138 11.61 -5.67 14.34
N VAL A 139 11.50 -5.78 15.66
CA VAL A 139 11.19 -4.68 16.59
C VAL A 139 12.29 -4.47 17.63
N THR A 140 13.48 -5.04 17.42
CA THR A 140 14.61 -5.05 18.37
C THR A 140 14.98 -3.66 18.92
N GLY A 141 14.94 -2.64 18.07
CA GLY A 141 15.31 -1.26 18.43
C GLY A 141 14.16 -0.40 18.95
N ILE A 142 12.96 -0.94 19.11
CA ILE A 142 11.75 -0.17 19.42
C ILE A 142 11.37 -0.39 20.88
N PRO A 143 11.47 0.64 21.74
CA PRO A 143 11.28 0.46 23.18
C PRO A 143 9.83 0.15 23.55
N GLY A 144 9.67 -0.80 24.48
CA GLY A 144 8.41 -1.14 25.15
C GLY A 144 7.31 -1.69 24.25
N VAL A 145 7.66 -2.26 23.10
CA VAL A 145 6.72 -2.99 22.24
C VAL A 145 6.05 -4.11 23.04
N ALA A 146 4.74 -4.23 22.92
CA ALA A 146 3.94 -5.21 23.64
C ALA A 146 2.97 -5.97 22.72
N VAL A 147 2.55 -7.16 23.15
CA VAL A 147 1.45 -7.88 22.51
C VAL A 147 0.19 -7.02 22.57
N GLY A 148 -0.53 -6.94 21.44
CA GLY A 148 -1.72 -6.09 21.30
C GLY A 148 -1.42 -4.67 20.80
N ASP A 149 -0.16 -4.25 20.72
CA ASP A 149 0.19 -2.95 20.14
C ASP A 149 -0.31 -2.83 18.71
N GLU A 150 -0.82 -1.65 18.38
CA GLU A 150 -1.28 -1.33 17.04
C GLU A 150 -0.10 -1.20 16.08
N VAL A 151 -0.27 -1.77 14.89
CA VAL A 151 0.70 -1.73 13.80
C VAL A 151 0.03 -1.19 12.55
N ILE A 152 0.59 -0.14 11.97
CA ILE A 152 0.12 0.41 10.68
C ILE A 152 0.87 -0.32 9.56
N LEU A 153 0.12 -1.05 8.75
CA LEU A 153 0.60 -1.77 7.57
C LEU A 153 0.61 -0.87 6.33
N LEU A 154 -0.37 0.02 6.23
CA LEU A 154 -0.51 1.02 5.18
C LEU A 154 -1.24 2.23 5.77
N GLY A 155 -0.68 3.42 5.65
CA GLY A 155 -1.23 4.67 6.17
C GLY A 155 -0.14 5.56 6.77
N ALA A 156 -0.54 6.50 7.62
CA ALA A 156 0.36 7.43 8.29
C ALA A 156 0.06 7.52 9.78
N GLY A 157 1.09 7.84 10.58
CA GLY A 157 1.02 8.06 12.02
C GLY A 157 2.27 8.80 12.49
N ASP A 158 2.11 9.83 13.32
CA ASP A 158 3.20 10.56 13.99
C ASP A 158 4.33 11.03 13.05
N GLY A 159 3.95 11.54 11.88
CA GLY A 159 4.89 12.03 10.85
C GLY A 159 5.55 10.93 10.01
N LEU A 160 5.25 9.66 10.28
CA LEU A 160 5.66 8.51 9.48
C LEU A 160 4.56 8.10 8.51
N SER A 161 4.95 7.48 7.39
CA SER A 161 4.00 6.93 6.42
C SER A 161 4.56 5.69 5.73
N VAL A 162 3.70 4.70 5.53
CA VAL A 162 3.91 3.58 4.61
C VAL A 162 2.70 3.54 3.70
N ASP A 163 2.82 3.95 2.44
CA ASP A 163 1.66 4.14 1.57
C ASP A 163 1.60 3.11 0.42
N ALA A 164 0.52 3.18 -0.37
CA ALA A 164 0.34 2.29 -1.50
C ALA A 164 1.35 2.51 -2.63
N LEU A 165 1.99 3.68 -2.73
CA LEU A 165 3.05 3.94 -3.72
C LEU A 165 4.34 3.22 -3.31
N GLU A 166 4.74 3.33 -2.04
CA GLU A 166 5.89 2.59 -1.48
C GLU A 166 5.69 1.08 -1.68
N HIS A 167 4.52 0.56 -1.30
CA HIS A 167 4.22 -0.86 -1.51
C HIS A 167 4.24 -1.27 -2.98
N ALA A 168 3.71 -0.44 -3.88
CA ALA A 168 3.70 -0.71 -5.31
C ALA A 168 5.12 -0.75 -5.89
N GLU A 169 5.98 0.19 -5.50
CA GLU A 169 7.39 0.21 -5.92
C GLU A 169 8.13 -1.04 -5.44
N LEU A 170 8.00 -1.38 -4.16
CA LEU A 170 8.60 -2.59 -3.61
C LEU A 170 8.04 -3.85 -4.27
N ALA A 171 6.75 -3.90 -4.59
CA ALA A 171 6.13 -5.06 -5.22
C ALA A 171 6.28 -5.10 -6.76
N ASN A 172 6.92 -4.11 -7.39
CA ASN A 172 6.92 -3.93 -8.85
C ASN A 172 5.51 -3.98 -9.45
N SER A 173 4.63 -3.14 -8.91
CA SER A 173 3.19 -3.16 -9.09
C SER A 173 2.64 -1.72 -9.16
N THR A 174 1.34 -1.54 -8.96
CA THR A 174 0.68 -0.22 -8.94
C THR A 174 -0.13 -0.06 -7.65
N PRO A 175 -0.37 1.18 -7.17
CA PRO A 175 -1.27 1.42 -6.05
C PRO A 175 -2.67 0.82 -6.23
N TYR A 176 -3.15 0.70 -7.47
CA TYR A 176 -4.41 0.02 -7.77
C TYR A 176 -4.38 -1.44 -7.32
N GLU A 177 -3.34 -2.18 -7.69
CA GLU A 177 -3.20 -3.58 -7.28
C GLU A 177 -3.03 -3.71 -5.77
N ILE A 178 -2.26 -2.81 -5.14
CA ILE A 178 -2.10 -2.81 -3.67
C ILE A 178 -3.44 -2.62 -2.96
N LEU A 179 -4.21 -1.61 -3.36
CA LEU A 179 -5.48 -1.27 -2.70
C LEU A 179 -6.60 -2.26 -3.02
N CYS A 180 -6.70 -2.71 -4.28
CA CYS A 180 -7.74 -3.66 -4.71
C CYS A 180 -7.50 -5.08 -4.19
N ASN A 181 -6.25 -5.46 -3.88
CA ASN A 181 -5.95 -6.79 -3.37
C ASN A 181 -6.30 -6.99 -1.89
N ILE A 182 -6.58 -5.93 -1.13
CA ILE A 182 -7.03 -6.07 0.27
C ILE A 182 -8.29 -6.93 0.27
N SER A 183 -8.19 -8.15 0.81
CA SER A 183 -9.20 -9.18 0.59
C SER A 183 -10.44 -8.95 1.44
N LYS A 184 -11.56 -9.59 1.11
CA LYS A 184 -12.82 -9.46 1.87
C LYS A 184 -12.72 -9.96 3.33
N ARG A 185 -11.67 -10.71 3.69
CA ARG A 185 -11.40 -11.15 5.08
C ARG A 185 -11.09 -9.97 6.01
N VAL A 186 -10.56 -8.87 5.46
CA VAL A 186 -10.21 -7.68 6.23
C VAL A 186 -11.48 -6.84 6.49
N PRO A 187 -11.93 -6.64 7.74
CA PRO A 187 -13.11 -5.80 8.00
C PRO A 187 -12.81 -4.33 7.65
N ARG A 188 -13.78 -3.65 7.03
CA ARG A 188 -13.69 -2.20 6.75
C ARG A 188 -14.44 -1.42 7.80
N ARG A 189 -13.80 -0.39 8.36
CA ARG A 189 -14.41 0.57 9.28
C ARG A 189 -14.36 1.94 8.63
N TYR A 190 -15.49 2.62 8.64
CA TYR A 190 -15.63 3.96 8.08
C TYR A 190 -15.82 4.93 9.23
N SER A 191 -14.98 5.95 9.30
CA SER A 191 -15.13 7.09 10.20
C SER A 191 -15.56 8.30 9.37
N SER A 192 -16.49 9.08 9.92
CA SER A 192 -16.90 10.38 9.41
C SER A 192 -15.82 11.44 9.61
#